data_AF-A0A822HRM5-F1
#
_entry.id   AF-A0A822HRM5-F1
#
_cell.length_a   1.000
_cell.length_b   1.000
_cell.length_c   1.000
_cell.angle_alpha   90.00
_cell.angle_beta   90.00
_cell.angle_gamma   90.00
#
_symmetry.space_group_name_H-M   'P 1'
#
loop_
_entity.id
_entity.type
_entity.pdbx_description
1 polymer ?
#
loop_
_entity_poly.entity_id
_entity_poly.type
_entity_poly.pdbx_seq_one_letter_code
_entity_poly.pdbx_strand_id
1 'polypeptide(L)'
;NITDVLIKKQFSIDQMYTTAESFFTSIGLYSMTPKFWARSMFRKPTDRDAVCHASAFDMGYHNDYRVKICTEINDDYFYTIHHEMGHIEYYMAYSENQPYVYRSGANSGFHEAIGDTIGMFAISPAHLIKLGFLQEEAVNSH
;
A
#
# COMPACT_ATOMS: atom_id res chain seq x y z
N ASN A 1 -9.63 -6.56 13.47
CA ASN A 1 -8.26 -7.11 13.42
C ASN A 1 -8.29 -8.37 12.55
N ILE A 2 -7.51 -8.42 11.47
CA ILE A 2 -7.44 -9.55 10.51
C ILE A 2 -6.16 -10.39 10.64
N THR A 3 -5.30 -10.13 11.62
CA THR A 3 -4.01 -10.79 11.79
C THR A 3 -4.14 -12.31 11.84
N ASP A 4 -5.04 -12.83 12.66
CA ASP A 4 -5.27 -14.27 12.77
C ASP A 4 -5.72 -14.90 11.44
N VAL A 5 -6.50 -14.15 10.65
CA VAL A 5 -6.97 -14.60 9.34
C VAL A 5 -5.81 -14.68 8.35
N LEU A 6 -4.94 -13.66 8.33
CA LEU A 6 -3.74 -13.64 7.51
C LEU A 6 -2.81 -14.83 7.86
N ILE A 7 -2.58 -15.06 9.15
CA ILE A 7 -1.76 -16.18 9.64
C ILE A 7 -2.39 -17.53 9.27
N LYS A 8 -3.69 -17.72 9.54
CA LYS A 8 -4.41 -18.97 9.26
C LYS A 8 -4.46 -19.30 7.77
N LYS A 9 -4.57 -18.28 6.92
CA LYS A 9 -4.51 -18.42 5.45
C LYS A 9 -3.08 -18.53 4.91
N GLN A 10 -2.06 -18.47 5.78
CA GLN A 10 -0.64 -18.49 5.41
C GLN A 10 -0.29 -17.40 4.39
N PHE A 11 -0.85 -16.21 4.58
CA PHE A 11 -0.65 -15.09 3.67
C PHE A 11 0.83 -14.67 3.66
N SER A 12 1.41 -14.52 2.48
CA SER A 12 2.77 -14.04 2.32
C SER A 12 2.82 -12.52 2.21
N ILE A 13 4.01 -11.95 2.49
CA ILE A 13 4.24 -10.50 2.31
C ILE A 13 3.96 -10.10 0.85
N ASP A 14 4.40 -10.90 -0.12
CA ASP A 14 4.15 -10.59 -1.54
C ASP A 14 2.66 -10.58 -1.85
N GLN A 15 1.88 -11.50 -1.25
CA GLN A 15 0.42 -11.50 -1.37
C GLN A 15 -0.23 -10.25 -0.77
N MET A 16 0.30 -9.71 0.34
CA MET A 16 -0.19 -8.44 0.91
C MET A 16 -0.02 -7.29 -0.09
N TYR A 17 1.15 -7.18 -0.72
CA TYR A 17 1.41 -6.15 -1.73
C TYR A 17 0.60 -6.33 -3.01
N THR A 18 0.49 -7.55 -3.55
CA THR A 18 -0.32 -7.78 -4.76
C THR A 18 -1.81 -7.60 -4.49
N THR A 19 -2.27 -7.86 -3.26
CA THR A 19 -3.65 -7.56 -2.84
C THR A 19 -3.88 -6.05 -2.81
N ALA A 20 -2.91 -5.28 -2.30
CA ALA A 20 -2.98 -3.83 -2.34
C ALA A 20 -2.99 -3.28 -3.77
N GLU A 21 -2.13 -3.77 -4.68
CA GLU A 21 -2.19 -3.40 -6.10
C GLU A 21 -3.55 -3.76 -6.73
N SER A 22 -4.12 -4.91 -6.36
CA SER A 22 -5.45 -5.34 -6.83
C SER A 22 -6.55 -4.38 -6.36
N PHE A 23 -6.43 -3.81 -5.16
CA PHE A 23 -7.35 -2.77 -4.69
C PHE A 23 -7.32 -1.54 -5.62
N PHE A 24 -6.14 -0.98 -5.89
CA PHE A 24 -5.98 0.20 -6.73
C PHE A 24 -6.49 -0.03 -8.16
N THR A 25 -6.06 -1.14 -8.78
CA THR A 25 -6.49 -1.49 -10.13
C THR A 25 -7.99 -1.76 -10.22
N SER A 26 -8.63 -2.28 -9.16
CA SER A 26 -10.09 -2.51 -9.14
C SER A 26 -10.92 -1.23 -9.17
N ILE A 27 -10.34 -0.10 -8.75
CA ILE A 27 -10.97 1.23 -8.79
C ILE A 27 -10.46 2.08 -9.96
N GLY A 28 -9.76 1.47 -10.92
CA GLY A 28 -9.30 2.11 -12.15
C GLY A 28 -8.03 2.96 -12.00
N LEU A 29 -7.28 2.77 -10.90
CA LEU A 29 -5.97 3.39 -10.71
C LEU A 29 -4.85 2.53 -11.33
N TYR A 30 -3.60 2.95 -11.14
CA TYR A 30 -2.47 2.39 -11.87
C TYR A 30 -2.05 1.01 -11.33
N SER A 31 -1.30 0.27 -12.14
CA SER A 31 -0.51 -0.86 -11.63
C SER A 31 0.85 -0.36 -11.19
N MET A 32 1.45 -1.01 -10.20
CA MET A 32 2.80 -0.68 -9.78
C MET A 32 3.80 -0.98 -10.90
N THR A 33 4.81 -0.13 -11.03
CA THR A 33 5.81 -0.28 -12.10
C THR A 33 6.69 -1.53 -11.88
N PRO A 34 7.28 -2.12 -12.94
CA PRO A 34 8.26 -3.19 -12.77
C PRO A 34 9.44 -2.81 -11.85
N LYS A 35 9.80 -1.52 -11.82
CA LYS A 35 10.86 -0.99 -10.95
C LYS A 35 10.44 -0.96 -9.49
N PHE A 36 9.19 -0.64 -9.20
CA PHE A 36 8.64 -0.72 -7.84
C PHE A 36 8.87 -2.11 -7.26
N TRP A 37 8.49 -3.16 -7.99
CA TRP A 37 8.66 -4.54 -7.55
C TRP A 37 10.13 -4.94 -7.43
N ALA A 38 10.97 -4.54 -8.38
CA ALA A 38 12.37 -4.93 -8.42
C ALA A 38 13.25 -4.20 -7.40
N ARG A 39 12.87 -2.99 -6.96
CA ARG A 39 13.76 -2.07 -6.20
C ARG A 39 13.25 -1.65 -4.83
N SER A 40 11.99 -1.93 -4.50
CA SER A 40 11.45 -1.65 -3.17
C SER A 40 11.99 -2.62 -2.12
N MET A 41 11.96 -2.17 -0.87
CA MET A 41 12.29 -3.01 0.28
C MET A 41 10.99 -3.37 0.98
N PHE A 42 10.49 -4.58 0.70
CA PHE A 42 9.25 -5.11 1.29
C PHE A 42 9.47 -5.85 2.62
N ARG A 43 10.72 -6.17 2.94
CA ARG A 43 11.13 -6.98 4.09
C ARG A 43 12.38 -6.38 4.71
N LYS A 44 12.58 -6.59 6.02
CA LYS A 44 13.84 -6.21 6.66
C LYS A 44 14.99 -7.04 6.06
N PRO A 45 16.07 -6.41 5.57
CA PRO A 45 17.24 -7.14 5.09
C PRO A 45 17.91 -7.91 6.24
N THR A 46 18.51 -9.06 5.93
CA THR A 46 19.24 -9.90 6.90
C THR A 46 20.73 -9.62 6.91
N ASP A 47 21.25 -8.94 5.88
CA ASP A 47 22.67 -8.64 5.65
C ASP A 47 23.10 -7.27 6.17
N ARG A 48 22.15 -6.42 6.58
CA ARG A 48 22.42 -5.04 7.02
C ARG A 48 21.30 -4.49 7.89
N ASP A 49 21.61 -3.43 8.64
CA ASP A 49 20.60 -2.63 9.32
C ASP A 49 19.79 -1.77 8.35
N ALA A 50 18.53 -1.52 8.71
CA ALA A 50 17.62 -0.68 7.94
C ALA A 50 16.68 0.08 8.88
N VAL A 51 16.37 1.33 8.51
CA VAL A 51 15.32 2.11 9.16
C VAL A 51 13.98 1.53 8.74
N CYS A 52 13.20 1.02 9.69
CA CYS A 52 11.96 0.29 9.40
C CYS A 52 10.70 1.16 9.35
N HIS A 53 10.78 2.45 9.70
CA HIS A 53 9.66 3.36 9.53
C HIS A 53 9.23 3.37 8.06
N ALA A 54 7.96 3.04 7.80
CA ALA A 54 7.40 2.95 6.47
C ALA A 54 7.54 4.29 5.74
N SER A 55 7.79 4.22 4.43
CA SER A 55 7.90 5.39 3.59
C SER A 55 7.84 5.02 2.12
N ALA A 56 7.20 5.87 1.33
CA ALA A 56 7.19 5.88 -0.12
C ALA A 56 8.16 6.92 -0.68
N PHE A 57 8.70 6.65 -1.87
CA PHE A 57 9.67 7.51 -2.53
C PHE A 57 9.38 7.63 -4.02
N ASP A 58 9.36 8.87 -4.51
CA ASP A 58 9.56 9.20 -5.93
C ASP A 58 11.05 9.51 -6.14
N MET A 59 11.73 8.70 -6.95
CA MET A 59 13.16 8.88 -7.23
C MET A 59 13.43 9.95 -8.31
N GLY A 60 12.38 10.57 -8.85
CA GLY A 60 12.43 11.71 -9.77
C GLY A 60 12.81 11.37 -11.22
N TYR A 61 13.13 10.11 -11.53
CA TYR A 61 13.63 9.72 -12.86
C TYR A 61 13.06 8.40 -13.36
N HIS A 62 12.69 8.35 -14.64
CA HIS A 62 12.25 7.16 -15.36
C HIS A 62 11.19 6.30 -14.64
N ASN A 63 10.18 6.90 -14.02
CA ASN A 63 9.08 6.21 -13.35
C ASN A 63 9.58 5.20 -12.30
N ASP A 64 10.58 5.60 -11.51
CA ASP A 64 11.14 4.78 -10.42
C ASP A 64 10.55 5.23 -9.08
N TYR A 65 9.51 4.50 -8.66
CA TYR A 65 8.83 4.70 -7.38
C TYR A 65 9.07 3.50 -6.49
N ARG A 66 9.27 3.72 -5.20
CA ARG A 66 9.67 2.65 -4.27
C ARG A 66 9.03 2.82 -2.91
N VAL A 67 8.82 1.70 -2.23
CA VAL A 67 8.49 1.67 -0.80
C VAL A 67 9.61 1.04 0.00
N LYS A 68 9.73 1.45 1.26
CA LYS A 68 10.70 0.92 2.22
C LYS A 68 9.99 0.58 3.53
N ILE A 69 9.55 -0.67 3.65
CA ILE A 69 8.76 -1.18 4.78
C ILE A 69 9.38 -2.50 5.27
N CYS A 70 9.57 -2.64 6.58
CA CYS A 70 9.96 -3.90 7.20
C CYS A 70 8.70 -4.73 7.51
N THR A 71 8.00 -5.17 6.47
CA THR A 71 6.66 -5.76 6.61
C THR A 71 6.66 -7.01 7.48
N GLU A 72 5.66 -7.11 8.35
CA GLU A 72 5.28 -8.31 9.08
C GLU A 72 3.85 -8.73 8.70
N ILE A 73 3.50 -9.99 8.95
CA ILE A 73 2.15 -10.50 8.66
C ILE A 73 1.20 -10.14 9.80
N ASN A 74 0.60 -8.96 9.73
CA ASN A 74 -0.45 -8.51 10.64
C ASN A 74 -1.36 -7.44 9.97
N ASP A 75 -2.41 -7.04 10.66
CA ASP A 75 -3.39 -6.07 10.17
C ASP A 75 -2.85 -4.65 10.06
N ASP A 76 -1.96 -4.24 10.96
CA ASP A 76 -1.30 -2.93 10.89
C ASP A 76 -0.51 -2.79 9.59
N TYR A 77 0.32 -3.77 9.23
CA TYR A 77 1.05 -3.73 7.97
C TYR A 77 0.15 -3.90 6.75
N PHE A 78 -1.00 -4.57 6.87
CA PHE A 78 -1.98 -4.60 5.78
C PHE A 78 -2.50 -3.19 5.49
N TYR A 79 -2.82 -2.40 6.53
CA TYR A 79 -3.14 -0.98 6.39
C TYR A 79 -1.95 -0.18 5.83
N THR A 80 -0.77 -0.31 6.44
CA THR A 80 0.41 0.49 6.07
C THR A 80 0.82 0.28 4.62
N ILE A 81 0.76 -0.95 4.10
CA ILE A 81 1.06 -1.21 2.68
C ILE A 81 0.12 -0.42 1.77
N HIS A 82 -1.18 -0.42 2.06
CA HIS A 82 -2.17 0.33 1.27
C HIS A 82 -1.95 1.84 1.39
N HIS A 83 -1.63 2.34 2.59
CA HIS A 83 -1.30 3.75 2.80
C HIS A 83 -0.09 4.16 1.96
N GLU A 84 1.03 3.43 2.06
CA GLU A 84 2.27 3.79 1.36
C GLU A 84 2.14 3.62 -0.16
N MET A 85 1.41 2.62 -0.63
CA MET A 85 1.10 2.48 -2.06
C MET A 85 0.16 3.58 -2.55
N GLY A 86 -0.66 4.17 -1.68
CA GLY A 86 -1.43 5.38 -1.98
C GLY A 86 -0.56 6.59 -2.31
N HIS A 87 0.57 6.75 -1.60
CA HIS A 87 1.57 7.76 -1.97
C HIS A 87 2.19 7.45 -3.34
N ILE A 88 2.48 6.19 -3.64
CA ILE A 88 3.03 5.78 -4.95
C ILE A 88 2.05 6.07 -6.10
N GLU A 89 0.77 5.78 -5.93
CA GLU A 89 -0.28 6.16 -6.88
C GLU A 89 -0.32 7.67 -7.11
N TYR A 90 -0.20 8.46 -6.04
CA TYR A 90 -0.22 9.90 -6.18
C TYR A 90 1.02 10.42 -6.93
N TYR A 91 2.19 9.82 -6.67
CA TYR A 91 3.42 10.10 -7.41
C TYR A 91 3.28 9.79 -8.90
N MET A 92 2.70 8.64 -9.24
CA MET A 92 2.43 8.26 -10.62
C MET A 92 1.49 9.29 -11.27
N ALA A 93 0.38 9.63 -10.62
CA ALA A 93 -0.64 10.52 -11.17
C ALA A 93 -0.12 11.91 -11.58
N TYR A 94 0.65 12.59 -10.71
CA TYR A 94 1.18 13.90 -11.07
C TYR A 94 2.37 13.81 -12.04
N SER A 95 3.08 12.68 -12.09
CA SER A 95 4.31 12.57 -12.89
C SER A 95 4.05 12.60 -14.39
N GLU A 96 2.88 12.14 -14.82
CA GLU A 96 2.49 12.08 -16.24
C GLU A 96 2.38 13.47 -16.86
N ASN A 97 1.81 14.43 -16.13
CA ASN A 97 1.35 15.69 -16.71
C ASN A 97 1.90 16.96 -16.03
N GLN A 98 2.64 16.83 -14.92
CA GLN A 98 3.23 17.98 -14.23
C GLN A 98 4.72 18.15 -14.52
N PRO A 99 5.18 19.39 -14.80
CA PRO A 99 6.59 19.75 -14.74
C PRO A 99 7.21 19.37 -13.40
N TYR A 100 8.49 19.01 -13.40
CA TYR A 100 9.19 18.51 -12.20
C TYR A 100 8.98 19.38 -10.95
N VAL A 101 8.99 20.72 -11.10
CA VAL A 101 8.80 21.66 -9.99
C VAL A 101 7.40 21.64 -9.35
N TYR A 102 6.41 21.02 -10.00
CA TYR A 102 5.04 20.89 -9.52
C TYR A 102 4.68 19.44 -9.13
N ARG A 103 5.67 18.55 -9.06
CA ARG A 103 5.49 17.14 -8.66
C ARG A 103 5.48 17.00 -7.14
N SER A 104 4.43 17.53 -6.54
CA SER A 104 4.12 17.39 -5.12
C SER A 104 2.61 17.49 -4.93
N GLY A 105 2.14 17.08 -3.75
CA GLY A 105 0.76 17.25 -3.35
C GLY A 105 0.47 18.73 -3.16
N ALA A 106 -0.82 19.10 -3.20
CA ALA A 106 -1.22 20.49 -2.98
C ALA A 106 -0.67 21.06 -1.65
N ASN A 107 -0.55 20.21 -0.64
CA ASN A 107 0.27 20.38 0.55
C ASN A 107 0.57 19.00 1.15
N SER A 108 1.37 18.94 2.23
CA SER A 108 1.70 17.66 2.89
C SER A 108 0.46 16.91 3.39
N GLY A 109 -0.58 17.62 3.83
CA GLY A 109 -1.83 17.00 4.29
C GLY A 109 -2.59 16.26 3.19
N PHE A 110 -2.47 16.66 1.92
CA PHE A 110 -3.10 15.93 0.81
C PHE A 110 -2.45 14.57 0.57
N HIS A 111 -1.13 14.46 0.71
CA HIS A 111 -0.43 13.18 0.58
C HIS A 111 -0.91 12.19 1.64
N GLU A 112 -0.85 12.59 2.91
CA GLU A 112 -1.27 11.74 4.02
C GLU A 112 -2.76 11.39 3.95
N ALA A 113 -3.62 12.35 3.59
CA ALA A 113 -5.05 12.10 3.47
C ALA A 113 -5.38 11.05 2.41
N ILE A 114 -4.66 11.02 1.29
CA ILE A 114 -4.85 9.97 0.26
C ILE A 114 -4.41 8.62 0.80
N GLY A 115 -3.21 8.54 1.39
CA GLY A 115 -2.71 7.32 2.01
C GLY A 115 -3.67 6.76 3.06
N ASP A 116 -4.10 7.60 4.00
CA ASP A 116 -5.01 7.21 5.08
C ASP A 116 -6.38 6.78 4.57
N THR A 117 -6.93 7.51 3.60
CA THR A 117 -8.23 7.15 3.00
C THR A 117 -8.16 5.74 2.40
N ILE A 118 -7.12 5.45 1.62
CA ILE A 118 -6.96 4.14 1.00
C ILE A 118 -6.71 3.04 2.04
N GLY A 119 -5.83 3.29 3.02
CA GLY A 119 -5.60 2.37 4.12
C GLY A 119 -6.90 2.03 4.87
N MET A 120 -7.72 3.03 5.17
CA MET A 120 -9.01 2.85 5.84
C MET A 120 -9.99 2.03 5.00
N PHE A 121 -10.09 2.28 3.69
CA PHE A 121 -10.95 1.50 2.81
C PHE A 121 -10.47 0.04 2.68
N ALA A 122 -9.16 -0.19 2.68
CA ALA A 122 -8.58 -1.53 2.61
C ALA A 122 -8.94 -2.39 3.83
N ILE A 123 -9.05 -1.79 5.02
CA ILE A 123 -9.48 -2.51 6.23
C ILE A 123 -10.98 -2.42 6.50
N SER A 124 -11.76 -1.82 5.59
CA SER A 124 -13.21 -1.70 5.75
C SER A 124 -13.88 -3.09 5.75
N PRO A 125 -14.93 -3.32 6.56
CA PRO A 125 -15.59 -4.62 6.58
C PRO A 125 -16.10 -5.07 5.21
N ALA A 126 -16.63 -4.16 4.40
CA ALA A 126 -17.11 -4.45 3.05
C ALA A 126 -15.98 -4.95 2.13
N HIS A 127 -14.79 -4.36 2.21
CA HIS A 127 -13.63 -4.83 1.45
C HIS A 127 -13.14 -6.19 1.96
N LEU A 128 -13.03 -6.34 3.27
CA LEU A 128 -12.55 -7.59 3.89
C LEU A 128 -13.50 -8.77 3.65
N ILE A 129 -14.81 -8.55 3.55
CA ILE A 129 -15.78 -9.58 3.11
C ILE A 129 -15.49 -10.00 1.66
N LYS A 130 -15.24 -9.04 0.76
CA LYS A 130 -14.90 -9.36 -0.65
C LYS A 130 -13.61 -10.16 -0.77
N LEU A 131 -12.63 -9.92 0.10
CA LEU A 131 -11.41 -10.72 0.19
C LEU A 131 -11.62 -12.09 0.86
N GLY A 132 -12.81 -12.36 1.42
CA GLY A 132 -13.11 -13.56 2.20
C GLY A 132 -12.32 -13.61 3.51
N PHE A 133 -12.00 -12.45 4.08
CA PHE A 133 -11.31 -12.30 5.36
C PHE A 133 -12.29 -12.12 6.53
N LEU A 134 -13.49 -11.62 6.25
CA LEU A 134 -14.62 -11.55 7.19
C LEU A 134 -15.84 -12.28 6.62
N GLN A 135 -16.71 -12.75 7.51
CA GLN A 135 -18.02 -13.29 7.16
C GLN A 135 -19.08 -12.17 7.18
N GLU A 136 -20.01 -12.20 6.24
CA GLU A 136 -21.05 -11.16 6.07
C GLU A 136 -21.98 -11.06 7.30
N GLU A 137 -22.24 -12.19 7.95
CA GLU A 137 -23.04 -12.29 9.18
C GLU A 137 -22.42 -11.52 10.37
N ALA A 138 -21.09 -11.42 10.42
CA ALA A 138 -20.37 -10.74 11.49
C ALA A 138 -20.48 -9.20 11.44
N VAL A 139 -20.96 -8.64 10.33
CA VAL A 139 -21.09 -7.19 10.13
C VAL A 139 -22.52 -6.71 10.42
N ASN A 140 -23.52 -7.58 10.28
CA ASN A 140 -24.94 -7.26 10.49
C ASN A 140 -25.45 -7.52 11.92
N SER A 141 -24.59 -7.95 12.84
CA SER A 141 -24.95 -8.20 14.25
C SER A 141 -24.79 -6.96 15.16
N HIS A 142 -24.84 -5.76 14.59
CA HIS A 142 -24.79 -4.49 15.32
C HIS A 142 -26.06 -3.67 15.09
#